data_AF-A0A955PUE7-F1
#
_entry.id   AF-A0A955PUE7-F1
#
_cell.length_a   1.000
_cell.length_b   1.000
_cell.length_c   1.000
_cell.angle_alpha   90.00
_cell.angle_beta   90.00
_cell.angle_gamma   90.00
#
_symmetry.space_group_name_H-M   'P 1'
#
loop_
_entity.id
_entity.type
_entity.pdbx_description
1 polymer ?
#
loop_
_entity_poly.entity_id
_entity_poly.type
_entity_poly.pdbx_seq_one_letter_code
_entity_poly.pdbx_strand_id
1 'polypeptide(L)'
;MPQVEPSVMLNSIMGKIYNVLTNGDDTVPKSEDNFFSWCTPGLAVEPDDFDFLTQGLTGVVKKKALKDMVLEGEGGEGESKSPELTPAVLEGLRAQDASKQYMNAESFARLVDFVPDLAATTNNQFAAMSIMNNEGSLSERFEYILRMSQIMETKLDEKTKGKIEKFRGLLSTTRIKKDLLTDEEIEVSEPSALVNLYNQKMTEYEAAALAYNSARIDALTADNVKAVHYWGMNANILRNRVKAAMGDWVSNGYKNDYEGINAFIDQVMRRDMALLKAQYQDDLEKARITGMSSGSDFFYTSLVPS
;
A
#
# COMPACT_ATOMS: atom_id res chain seq x y z
N MET A 1 -57.01 13.07 22.97
CA MET A 1 -56.70 11.89 22.13
C MET A 1 -56.56 12.41 20.71
N PRO A 2 -55.40 12.29 20.06
CA PRO A 2 -55.26 12.78 18.70
C PRO A 2 -56.10 11.89 17.78
N GLN A 3 -57.08 12.50 17.10
CA GLN A 3 -57.90 11.83 16.11
C GLN A 3 -57.00 11.48 14.93
N VAL A 4 -56.64 10.19 14.83
CA VAL A 4 -55.91 9.67 13.67
C VAL A 4 -56.79 9.89 12.45
N GLU A 5 -56.26 10.50 11.39
CA GLU A 5 -57.02 10.69 10.17
C GLU A 5 -57.50 9.34 9.61
N PRO A 6 -58.74 9.25 9.08
CA PRO A 6 -59.29 8.02 8.54
C PRO A 6 -58.38 7.34 7.50
N SER A 7 -57.62 8.12 6.74
CA SER A 7 -56.65 7.66 5.73
C SER A 7 -55.49 6.87 6.34
N VAL A 8 -54.94 7.35 7.45
CA VAL A 8 -53.83 6.70 8.18
C VAL A 8 -54.32 5.42 8.86
N MET A 9 -55.54 5.45 9.39
CA MET A 9 -56.17 4.27 9.98
C MET A 9 -56.47 3.21 8.90
N LEU A 10 -56.97 3.62 7.74
CA LEU A 10 -57.23 2.73 6.61
C LEU A 10 -55.93 2.10 6.09
N ASN A 11 -54.85 2.88 5.95
CA ASN A 11 -53.56 2.35 5.52
C ASN A 11 -52.94 1.39 6.54
N SER A 12 -53.11 1.65 7.84
CA SER A 12 -52.68 0.75 8.90
C SER A 12 -53.47 -0.56 8.91
N ILE A 13 -54.78 -0.49 8.69
CA ILE A 13 -55.67 -1.66 8.58
C ILE A 13 -55.32 -2.45 7.32
N MET A 14 -55.12 -1.80 6.17
CA MET A 14 -54.71 -2.44 4.92
C MET A 14 -53.33 -3.10 5.06
N GLY A 15 -52.39 -2.48 5.76
CA GLY A 15 -51.09 -3.07 6.07
C GLY A 15 -51.20 -4.29 6.99
N LYS A 16 -52.08 -4.26 8.00
CA LYS A 16 -52.37 -5.43 8.84
C LYS A 16 -53.06 -6.55 8.06
N ILE A 17 -54.04 -6.23 7.22
CA ILE A 17 -54.74 -7.21 6.37
C ILE A 17 -53.74 -7.85 5.40
N TYR A 18 -52.89 -7.05 4.76
CA TYR A 18 -51.84 -7.56 3.88
C TYR A 18 -50.88 -8.47 4.64
N ASN A 19 -50.43 -8.08 5.83
CA ASN A 19 -49.54 -8.88 6.66
C ASN A 19 -50.19 -10.20 7.11
N VAL A 20 -51.47 -10.19 7.53
CA VAL A 20 -52.20 -11.42 7.89
C VAL A 20 -52.42 -12.33 6.67
N LEU A 21 -52.75 -11.75 5.50
CA LEU A 21 -52.92 -12.52 4.27
C LEU A 21 -51.62 -13.11 3.74
N THR A 22 -50.47 -12.49 4.01
CA THR A 22 -49.17 -12.91 3.46
C THR A 22 -48.35 -13.73 4.45
N ASN A 23 -48.31 -13.35 5.73
CA ASN A 23 -47.49 -14.00 6.75
C ASN A 23 -48.28 -14.87 7.72
N GLY A 24 -49.62 -14.88 7.65
CA GLY A 24 -50.48 -15.63 8.57
C GLY A 24 -50.63 -14.94 9.94
N ASP A 25 -51.46 -15.53 10.79
CA ASP A 25 -51.70 -15.14 12.19
C ASP A 25 -51.97 -16.42 13.03
N ASP A 26 -52.15 -16.30 14.35
CA ASP A 26 -52.39 -17.44 15.27
C ASP A 26 -53.59 -18.32 14.87
N THR A 27 -54.51 -17.81 14.03
CA THR A 27 -55.70 -18.53 13.54
C THR A 27 -55.62 -18.97 12.08
N VAL A 28 -54.71 -18.39 11.28
CA VAL A 28 -54.51 -18.73 9.86
C VAL A 28 -53.03 -19.04 9.65
N PRO A 29 -52.66 -20.33 9.53
CA PRO A 29 -51.25 -20.69 9.39
C PRO A 29 -50.68 -20.08 8.10
N LYS A 30 -49.44 -19.59 8.20
CA LYS A 30 -48.68 -19.09 7.06
C LYS A 30 -48.62 -20.18 5.97
N SER A 31 -48.81 -19.79 4.70
CA SER A 31 -48.60 -20.71 3.57
C SER A 31 -47.17 -21.25 3.59
N GLU A 32 -47.00 -22.56 3.49
CA GLU A 32 -45.68 -23.23 3.44
C GLU A 32 -44.81 -22.69 2.30
N ASP A 33 -45.44 -22.16 1.25
CA ASP A 33 -44.77 -21.64 0.05
C ASP A 33 -44.42 -20.13 0.11
N ASN A 34 -44.74 -19.42 1.21
CA ASN A 34 -44.44 -17.99 1.34
C ASN A 34 -43.06 -17.74 1.96
N PHE A 35 -42.01 -18.03 1.19
CA PHE A 35 -40.65 -17.59 1.49
C PHE A 35 -40.17 -16.63 0.40
N PHE A 36 -39.74 -15.44 0.80
CA PHE A 36 -39.03 -14.52 -0.08
C PHE A 36 -37.54 -14.83 0.05
N SER A 37 -37.00 -15.64 -0.87
CA SER A 37 -35.55 -15.85 -0.97
C SER A 37 -34.94 -14.76 -1.81
N TRP A 38 -34.28 -13.79 -1.17
CA TRP A 38 -33.37 -12.89 -1.86
C TRP A 38 -32.00 -13.57 -1.95
N CYS A 39 -31.64 -14.04 -3.14
CA CYS A 39 -30.25 -14.36 -3.43
C CYS A 39 -29.56 -13.03 -3.74
N THR A 40 -28.72 -12.53 -2.84
CA THR A 40 -27.76 -11.48 -3.21
C THR A 40 -27.04 -11.99 -4.46
N PRO A 41 -27.09 -11.26 -5.60
CA PRO A 41 -26.42 -11.72 -6.80
C PRO A 41 -24.95 -11.96 -6.45
N GLY A 42 -24.50 -13.20 -6.58
CA GLY A 42 -23.13 -13.55 -6.29
C GLY A 42 -22.22 -12.69 -7.16
N LEU A 43 -21.17 -12.12 -6.58
CA LEU A 43 -20.15 -11.46 -7.36
C LEU A 43 -19.47 -12.55 -8.21
N ALA A 44 -19.64 -12.47 -9.53
CA ALA A 44 -18.96 -13.40 -10.43
C ALA A 44 -17.47 -13.06 -10.42
N VAL A 45 -16.64 -14.00 -9.95
CA VAL A 45 -15.19 -13.86 -9.93
C VAL A 45 -14.59 -14.82 -10.94
N GLU A 46 -13.80 -14.31 -11.87
CA GLU A 46 -13.04 -15.14 -12.80
C GLU A 46 -11.71 -15.55 -12.16
N PRO A 47 -11.14 -16.72 -12.52
CA PRO A 47 -9.81 -17.10 -12.03
C PRO A 47 -8.73 -16.05 -12.31
N ASP A 48 -8.84 -15.36 -13.45
CA ASP A 48 -7.92 -14.29 -13.87
C ASP A 48 -7.95 -13.07 -12.91
N ASP A 49 -8.99 -12.93 -12.08
CA ASP A 49 -9.11 -11.82 -11.12
C ASP A 49 -8.19 -11.98 -9.90
N PHE A 50 -7.69 -13.19 -9.67
CA PHE A 50 -6.74 -13.50 -8.59
C PHE A 50 -5.29 -13.63 -9.05
N ASP A 51 -5.00 -13.38 -10.35
CA ASP A 51 -3.65 -13.52 -10.89
C ASP A 51 -2.62 -12.64 -10.17
N PHE A 52 -3.05 -11.47 -9.67
CA PHE A 52 -2.21 -10.55 -8.88
C PHE A 52 -1.60 -11.21 -7.65
N LEU A 53 -2.24 -12.24 -7.08
CA LEU A 53 -1.75 -12.95 -5.90
C LEU A 53 -0.53 -13.82 -6.20
N THR A 54 -0.38 -14.28 -7.45
CA THR A 54 0.72 -15.18 -7.85
C THR A 54 1.81 -14.45 -8.64
N GLN A 55 1.44 -13.49 -9.48
CA GLN A 55 2.35 -12.75 -10.36
C GLN A 55 2.76 -11.38 -9.76
N GLY A 56 2.15 -11.01 -8.63
CA GLY A 56 2.26 -9.68 -8.06
C GLY A 56 1.65 -8.63 -8.98
N LEU A 57 2.11 -7.39 -8.82
CA LEU A 57 1.70 -6.25 -9.64
C LEU A 57 2.55 -6.10 -10.92
N THR A 58 3.28 -7.16 -11.30
CA THR A 58 4.11 -7.18 -12.49
C THR A 58 3.29 -7.65 -13.68
N GLY A 59 3.19 -6.82 -14.71
CA GLY A 59 2.44 -7.17 -15.92
C GLY A 59 3.16 -8.25 -16.73
N VAL A 60 2.45 -9.33 -17.05
CA VAL A 60 2.97 -10.43 -17.87
C VAL A 60 2.22 -10.44 -19.20
N VAL A 61 2.95 -10.68 -20.30
CA VAL A 61 2.30 -10.81 -21.61
C VAL A 61 1.57 -12.15 -21.67
N LYS A 62 0.25 -12.13 -21.50
CA LYS A 62 -0.59 -13.33 -21.54
C LYS A 62 -0.83 -13.76 -23.00
N LYS A 63 -0.85 -15.09 -23.22
CA LYS A 63 -1.13 -15.69 -24.53
C LYS A 63 -2.52 -15.33 -25.08
N LYS A 64 -3.47 -14.96 -24.21
CA LYS A 64 -4.83 -14.51 -24.58
C LYS A 64 -4.78 -13.15 -25.28
N ALA A 65 -4.08 -12.17 -24.69
CA ALA A 65 -3.89 -10.84 -25.29
C ALA A 65 -3.15 -10.89 -26.64
N LEU A 66 -2.20 -11.82 -26.80
CA LEU A 66 -1.53 -12.07 -28.09
C LEU A 66 -2.48 -12.64 -29.16
N LYS A 67 -3.46 -13.46 -28.77
CA LYS A 67 -4.48 -13.99 -29.70
C LYS A 67 -5.49 -12.92 -30.10
N ASP A 68 -5.89 -12.07 -29.16
CA ASP A 68 -6.85 -10.99 -29.41
C ASP A 68 -6.26 -9.96 -30.41
N MET A 69 -4.96 -9.64 -30.31
CA MET A 69 -4.26 -8.82 -31.31
C MET A 69 -4.15 -9.47 -32.69
N VAL A 70 -4.08 -10.80 -32.76
CA VAL A 70 -4.07 -11.53 -34.05
C VAL A 70 -5.47 -11.49 -34.69
N LEU A 71 -6.53 -11.61 -33.89
CA LEU A 71 -7.93 -11.58 -34.34
C LEU A 71 -8.38 -10.19 -34.81
N GLU A 72 -7.93 -9.10 -34.18
CA GLU A 72 -8.19 -7.73 -34.68
C GLU A 72 -7.53 -7.45 -36.04
N GLY A 73 -6.49 -8.20 -36.40
CA GLY A 73 -5.84 -8.14 -37.72
C GLY A 73 -6.56 -8.94 -38.82
N GLU A 74 -7.52 -9.80 -38.49
CA GLU A 74 -8.19 -10.72 -39.43
C GLU A 74 -9.49 -10.15 -40.05
N GLY A 75 -9.69 -8.83 -39.99
CA GLY A 75 -10.84 -8.14 -40.59
C GLY A 75 -10.76 -7.86 -42.10
N GLY A 76 -9.73 -8.36 -42.81
CA GLY A 76 -9.58 -8.16 -44.25
C GLY A 76 -8.95 -9.36 -44.93
N GLU A 77 -9.60 -9.85 -45.99
CA GLU A 77 -9.06 -10.92 -46.85
C GLU A 77 -7.69 -10.51 -47.44
N GLY A 78 -6.61 -11.11 -46.92
CA GLY A 78 -5.27 -11.00 -47.51
C GLY A 78 -4.14 -11.15 -46.51
N GLU A 79 -3.47 -12.32 -46.57
CA GLU A 79 -2.20 -12.68 -45.89
C GLU A 79 -2.16 -12.50 -44.36
N SER A 80 -2.08 -13.63 -43.65
CA SER A 80 -1.78 -13.74 -42.23
C SER A 80 -0.42 -13.11 -41.87
N LYS A 81 -0.38 -11.79 -41.72
CA LYS A 81 0.73 -11.11 -41.05
C LYS A 81 0.54 -11.29 -39.56
N SER A 82 1.29 -12.24 -38.98
CA SER A 82 1.50 -12.26 -37.54
C SER A 82 1.98 -10.86 -37.12
N PRO A 83 1.31 -10.17 -36.20
CA PRO A 83 1.73 -8.83 -35.80
C PRO A 83 3.19 -8.94 -35.31
N GLU A 84 4.08 -8.15 -35.90
CA GLU A 84 5.46 -8.10 -35.44
C GLU A 84 5.44 -7.62 -33.98
N LEU A 85 5.81 -8.51 -33.05
CA LEU A 85 6.00 -8.18 -31.64
C LEU A 85 7.20 -7.23 -31.53
N THR A 86 7.00 -5.96 -31.86
CA THR A 86 7.99 -4.93 -31.59
C THR A 86 8.15 -4.80 -30.07
N PRO A 87 9.36 -4.49 -29.57
CA PRO A 87 9.60 -4.30 -28.14
C PRO A 87 8.62 -3.31 -27.48
N ALA A 88 8.19 -2.29 -28.22
CA ALA A 88 7.22 -1.29 -27.77
C ALA A 88 5.80 -1.84 -27.59
N VAL A 89 5.33 -2.73 -28.47
CA VAL A 89 4.01 -3.37 -28.34
C VAL A 89 3.99 -4.35 -27.16
N LEU A 90 5.11 -5.05 -26.92
CA LEU A 90 5.28 -5.91 -25.75
C LEU A 90 5.28 -5.12 -24.44
N GLU A 91 5.91 -3.96 -24.40
CA GLU A 91 5.90 -3.07 -23.24
C GLU A 91 4.49 -2.51 -22.97
N GLY A 92 3.77 -2.10 -24.03
CA GLY A 92 2.38 -1.65 -23.93
C GLY A 92 1.45 -2.72 -23.36
N LEU A 93 1.58 -3.98 -23.82
CA LEU A 93 0.81 -5.11 -23.30
C LEU A 93 1.12 -5.41 -21.82
N ARG A 94 2.39 -5.31 -21.41
CA ARG A 94 2.76 -5.46 -19.99
C ARG A 94 2.17 -4.34 -19.14
N ALA A 95 2.19 -3.10 -19.62
CA ALA A 95 1.62 -1.97 -18.90
C ALA A 95 0.09 -2.11 -18.72
N GLN A 96 -0.60 -2.60 -19.76
CA GLN A 96 -2.04 -2.89 -19.68
C GLN A 96 -2.36 -4.00 -18.68
N ASP A 97 -1.62 -5.10 -18.71
CA ASP A 97 -1.82 -6.21 -17.76
C ASP A 97 -1.50 -5.76 -16.32
N ALA A 98 -0.41 -5.00 -16.12
CA ALA A 98 -0.09 -4.43 -14.80
C ALA A 98 -1.24 -3.55 -14.28
N SER A 99 -1.79 -2.66 -15.11
CA SER A 99 -2.94 -1.82 -14.75
C SER A 99 -4.16 -2.68 -14.34
N LYS A 100 -4.44 -3.77 -15.07
CA LYS A 100 -5.50 -4.72 -14.71
C LYS A 100 -5.24 -5.35 -13.34
N GLN A 101 -4.01 -5.78 -13.04
CA GLN A 101 -3.68 -6.35 -11.73
C GLN A 101 -3.87 -5.35 -10.58
N TYR A 102 -3.53 -4.07 -10.79
CA TYR A 102 -3.82 -3.01 -9.80
C TYR A 102 -5.32 -2.85 -9.54
N MET A 103 -6.15 -2.85 -10.59
CA MET A 103 -7.60 -2.74 -10.46
C MET A 103 -8.22 -3.94 -9.73
N ASN A 104 -7.72 -5.15 -10.03
CA ASN A 104 -8.17 -6.38 -9.39
C ASN A 104 -7.76 -6.43 -7.92
N ALA A 105 -6.52 -6.04 -7.60
CA ALA A 105 -6.04 -5.94 -6.23
C ALA A 105 -6.85 -4.91 -5.41
N GLU A 106 -7.17 -3.76 -5.99
CA GLU A 106 -8.01 -2.74 -5.35
C GLU A 106 -9.42 -3.27 -5.06
N SER A 107 -10.05 -3.89 -6.04
CA SER A 107 -11.41 -4.43 -5.91
C SER A 107 -11.48 -5.53 -4.86
N PHE A 108 -10.47 -6.40 -4.81
CA PHE A 108 -10.36 -7.45 -3.82
C PHE A 108 -10.10 -6.89 -2.41
N ALA A 109 -9.20 -5.92 -2.26
CA ALA A 109 -8.92 -5.29 -0.98
C ALA A 109 -10.19 -4.67 -0.37
N ARG A 110 -10.99 -3.95 -1.17
CA ARG A 110 -12.26 -3.37 -0.72
C ARG A 110 -13.29 -4.43 -0.32
N LEU A 111 -13.29 -5.59 -0.98
CA LEU A 111 -14.21 -6.68 -0.68
C LEU A 111 -13.91 -7.32 0.68
N VAL A 112 -12.62 -7.39 1.07
CA VAL A 112 -12.19 -8.04 2.31
C VAL A 112 -12.09 -7.05 3.48
N ASP A 113 -11.84 -5.77 3.19
CA ASP A 113 -11.73 -4.68 4.17
C ASP A 113 -13.11 -4.09 4.57
N PHE A 114 -14.09 -4.95 4.87
CA PHE A 114 -15.41 -4.52 5.37
C PHE A 114 -15.59 -4.87 6.84
N VAL A 115 -16.22 -3.97 7.59
CA VAL A 115 -16.69 -4.26 8.95
C VAL A 115 -18.14 -4.76 8.88
N PRO A 116 -18.45 -5.99 9.35
CA PRO A 116 -19.82 -6.48 9.35
C PRO A 116 -20.69 -5.73 10.35
N ASP A 117 -21.93 -5.44 9.96
CA ASP A 117 -22.96 -4.86 10.82
C ASP A 117 -23.30 -5.80 12.00
N LEU A 118 -23.08 -5.33 13.22
CA LEU A 118 -23.36 -6.05 14.47
C LEU A 118 -24.82 -5.87 14.95
N ALA A 119 -25.67 -5.14 14.22
CA ALA A 119 -27.08 -4.95 14.59
C ALA A 119 -27.89 -6.26 14.62
N ALA A 120 -27.39 -7.33 13.99
CA ALA A 120 -27.96 -8.68 14.09
C ALA A 120 -27.95 -9.22 15.54
N THR A 121 -27.03 -8.74 16.39
CA THR A 121 -26.97 -9.16 17.82
C THR A 121 -28.08 -8.54 18.68
N THR A 122 -28.72 -7.45 18.20
CA THR A 122 -29.74 -6.70 18.94
C THR A 122 -31.15 -6.83 18.35
N ASN A 123 -31.30 -7.23 17.09
CA ASN A 123 -32.60 -7.40 16.42
C ASN A 123 -32.68 -8.70 15.61
N ASN A 124 -33.33 -9.72 16.18
CA ASN A 124 -33.59 -11.03 15.53
C ASN A 124 -34.39 -10.96 14.22
N GLN A 125 -35.04 -9.84 13.92
CA GLN A 125 -35.83 -9.65 12.71
C GLN A 125 -34.97 -9.41 11.46
N PHE A 126 -33.71 -8.97 11.63
CA PHE A 126 -32.74 -8.78 10.55
C PHE A 126 -31.68 -9.89 10.48
N ALA A 127 -31.61 -10.79 11.46
CA ALA A 127 -30.64 -11.88 11.50
C ALA A 127 -30.76 -12.88 10.31
N ALA A 128 -31.92 -12.94 9.65
CA ALA A 128 -32.12 -13.77 8.45
C ALA A 128 -31.67 -13.09 7.14
N MET A 129 -31.42 -11.77 7.17
CA MET A 129 -30.95 -11.00 6.01
C MET A 129 -29.63 -10.33 6.37
N SER A 130 -28.53 -11.05 6.20
CA SER A 130 -27.19 -10.46 6.16
C SER A 130 -27.07 -9.61 4.88
N ILE A 131 -27.61 -8.41 4.93
CA ILE A 131 -27.32 -7.37 3.94
C ILE A 131 -25.95 -6.85 4.30
N MET A 132 -25.04 -6.75 3.32
CA MET A 132 -23.76 -6.07 3.49
C MET A 132 -24.04 -4.57 3.69
N ASN A 133 -24.36 -4.17 4.92
CA ASN A 133 -24.35 -2.78 5.34
C ASN A 133 -22.90 -2.45 5.70
N ASN A 134 -22.26 -1.62 4.86
CA ASN A 134 -20.90 -1.18 5.09
C ASN A 134 -20.89 -0.03 6.11
N GLU A 135 -20.47 -0.31 7.35
CA GLU A 135 -20.30 0.69 8.42
C GLU A 135 -18.89 1.34 8.44
N GLY A 136 -18.14 1.16 7.34
CA GLY A 136 -16.76 1.62 7.17
C GLY A 136 -15.79 0.45 6.98
N SER A 137 -14.55 0.78 6.62
CA SER A 137 -13.50 -0.23 6.44
C SER A 137 -12.79 -0.56 7.75
N LEU A 138 -12.25 -1.78 7.85
CA LEU A 138 -11.49 -2.22 9.02
C LEU A 138 -10.22 -1.37 9.15
N SER A 139 -9.58 -1.04 8.03
CA SER A 139 -8.40 -0.17 7.99
C SER A 139 -8.67 1.24 8.50
N GLU A 140 -9.81 1.84 8.16
CA GLU A 140 -10.20 3.18 8.66
C GLU A 140 -10.40 3.15 10.19
N ARG A 141 -10.96 2.06 10.73
CA ARG A 141 -11.08 1.87 12.17
C ARG A 141 -9.71 1.74 12.84
N PHE A 142 -8.78 1.01 12.23
CA PHE A 142 -7.40 0.92 12.72
C PHE A 142 -6.70 2.27 12.71
N GLU A 143 -6.82 3.04 11.63
CA GLU A 143 -6.29 4.41 11.53
C GLU A 143 -6.87 5.30 12.64
N TYR A 144 -8.18 5.27 12.83
CA TYR A 144 -8.86 6.03 13.87
C TYR A 144 -8.36 5.67 15.27
N ILE A 145 -8.23 4.38 15.58
CA ILE A 145 -7.71 3.89 16.87
C ILE A 145 -6.27 4.35 17.07
N LEU A 146 -5.42 4.21 16.05
CA LEU A 146 -4.04 4.67 16.11
C LEU A 146 -3.98 6.18 16.34
N ARG A 147 -4.77 6.98 15.64
CA ARG A 147 -4.82 8.44 15.81
C ARG A 147 -5.25 8.84 17.22
N MET A 148 -6.33 8.25 17.73
CA MET A 148 -6.91 8.56 19.04
C MET A 148 -6.17 7.92 20.22
N SER A 149 -5.27 6.96 19.99
CA SER A 149 -4.50 6.31 21.05
C SER A 149 -3.64 7.33 21.83
N GLN A 150 -3.70 7.28 23.16
CA GLN A 150 -2.84 8.10 24.02
C GLN A 150 -1.73 7.23 24.60
N ILE A 151 -0.55 7.81 24.73
CA ILE A 151 0.64 7.13 25.21
C ILE A 151 1.14 7.80 26.48
N MET A 152 1.56 6.99 27.44
CA MET A 152 2.20 7.46 28.66
C MET A 152 3.60 8.02 28.34
N GLU A 153 3.82 9.29 28.68
CA GLU A 153 5.13 9.93 28.55
C GLU A 153 6.09 9.38 29.62
N THR A 154 7.06 8.57 29.21
CA THR A 154 8.13 8.10 30.09
C THR A 154 9.24 9.14 30.18
N LYS A 155 9.42 9.76 31.36
CA LYS A 155 10.52 10.69 31.60
C LYS A 155 11.87 9.97 31.54
N LEU A 156 12.71 10.35 30.58
CA LEU A 156 14.09 9.86 30.44
C LEU A 156 14.97 10.28 31.63
N ASP A 157 15.79 9.35 32.12
CA ASP A 157 16.81 9.58 33.15
C ASP A 157 17.79 10.70 32.75
N GLU A 158 18.23 11.53 33.71
CA GLU A 158 19.08 12.72 33.48
C GLU A 158 20.40 12.36 32.79
N LYS A 159 20.98 11.20 33.13
CA LYS A 159 22.19 10.68 32.49
C LYS A 159 21.98 10.36 31.01
N THR A 160 20.78 9.91 30.65
CA THR A 160 20.42 9.59 29.27
C THR A 160 20.19 10.86 28.46
N LYS A 161 19.53 11.87 29.05
CA LYS A 161 19.35 13.20 28.43
C LYS A 161 20.69 13.87 28.10
N GLY A 162 21.63 13.89 29.04
CA GLY A 162 22.97 14.46 28.78
C GLY A 162 23.74 13.76 27.66
N LYS A 163 23.54 12.44 27.47
CA LYS A 163 24.11 11.72 26.32
C LYS A 163 23.43 12.09 25.00
N ILE A 164 22.11 12.25 24.98
CA ILE A 164 21.37 12.69 23.78
C ILE A 164 21.82 14.07 23.35
N GLU A 165 21.97 15.02 24.29
CA GLU A 165 22.43 16.38 23.97
C GLU A 165 23.85 16.39 23.41
N LYS A 166 24.76 15.60 24.01
CA LYS A 166 26.11 15.41 23.48
C LYS A 166 26.07 14.87 22.05
N PHE A 167 25.22 13.89 21.77
CA PHE A 167 25.10 13.29 20.45
C PHE A 167 24.44 14.23 19.43
N ARG A 168 23.40 14.98 19.81
CA ARG A 168 22.81 16.03 18.96
C ARG A 168 23.84 17.10 18.61
N GLY A 169 24.68 17.52 19.56
CA GLY A 169 25.78 18.46 19.29
C GLY A 169 26.87 17.93 18.34
N LEU A 170 27.01 16.60 18.21
CA LEU A 170 27.90 15.99 17.22
C LEU A 170 27.27 15.93 15.82
N LEU A 171 25.94 15.93 15.73
CA LEU A 171 25.19 15.85 14.46
C LEU A 171 24.87 17.22 13.87
N SER A 172 24.67 18.24 14.71
CA SER A 172 24.40 19.62 14.29
C SER A 172 25.42 20.58 14.88
N THR A 173 25.99 21.44 14.03
CA THR A 173 26.83 22.55 14.47
C THR A 173 26.15 23.87 14.14
N THR A 174 25.94 24.73 15.13
CA THR A 174 25.45 26.09 14.90
C THR A 174 26.57 26.94 14.32
N ARG A 175 26.35 27.51 13.13
CA ARG A 175 27.25 28.50 12.53
C ARG A 175 26.50 29.80 12.35
N ILE A 176 27.10 30.89 12.81
CA ILE A 176 26.62 32.24 12.51
C ILE A 176 26.99 32.52 11.06
N LYS A 177 25.99 32.62 10.19
CA LYS A 177 26.17 33.06 8.81
C LYS A 177 25.61 34.47 8.69
N LYS A 178 26.40 35.36 8.08
CA LYS A 178 25.87 36.66 7.62
C LYS A 178 25.04 36.42 6.38
N ASP A 179 23.81 36.89 6.42
CA ASP A 179 22.91 36.79 5.28
C ASP A 179 23.41 37.68 4.15
N LEU A 180 23.61 37.11 2.96
CA LEU A 180 24.28 37.76 1.81
C LEU A 180 23.49 38.95 1.24
N LEU A 181 22.23 39.11 1.66
CA LEU A 181 21.30 40.15 1.21
C LEU A 181 21.04 41.25 2.25
N THR A 182 21.20 40.96 3.54
CA THR A 182 20.76 41.82 4.65
C THR A 182 21.85 42.12 5.68
N ASP A 183 23.04 41.51 5.57
CA ASP A 183 24.19 41.69 6.47
C ASP A 183 23.93 41.38 7.97
N GLU A 184 22.75 40.83 8.29
CA GLU A 184 22.39 40.39 9.63
C GLU A 184 22.98 39.00 9.93
N GLU A 185 23.45 38.82 11.16
CA GLU A 185 24.01 37.56 11.66
C GLU A 185 22.86 36.63 12.07
N ILE A 186 22.59 35.60 11.28
CA ILE A 186 21.59 34.56 11.59
C ILE A 186 22.33 33.32 12.08
N GLU A 187 21.94 32.82 13.26
CA GLU A 187 22.37 31.51 13.73
C GLU A 187 21.66 30.41 12.93
N VAL A 188 22.39 29.74 12.04
CA VAL A 188 21.87 28.62 11.26
C VAL A 188 22.45 27.32 11.79
N SER A 189 21.58 26.38 12.14
CA SER A 189 21.98 25.02 12.49
C SER A 189 22.27 24.24 11.21
N GLU A 190 23.53 23.88 10.99
CA GLU A 190 23.95 23.09 9.82
C GLU A 190 24.33 21.67 10.23
N PRO A 191 24.16 20.68 9.33
CA PRO A 191 24.70 19.35 9.53
C PRO A 191 26.20 19.43 9.81
N SER A 192 26.65 18.69 10.82
CA SER A 192 28.05 18.69 11.21
C SER A 192 28.93 18.13 10.09
N ALA A 193 30.25 18.39 10.17
CA ALA A 193 31.21 17.84 9.22
C ALA A 193 31.14 16.30 9.13
N LEU A 194 30.80 15.63 10.23
CA LEU A 194 30.58 14.19 10.27
C LEU A 194 29.37 13.79 9.41
N VAL A 195 28.24 14.50 9.54
CA VAL A 195 27.03 14.20 8.75
C VAL A 195 27.25 14.46 7.27
N ASN A 196 27.95 15.53 6.91
CA ASN A 196 28.26 15.83 5.51
C ASN A 196 29.17 14.77 4.88
N LEU A 197 30.21 14.32 5.60
CA LEU A 197 31.09 13.23 5.13
C LEU A 197 30.35 11.89 5.04
N TYR A 198 29.49 11.58 6.01
CA TYR A 198 28.65 10.39 5.97
C TYR A 198 27.77 10.38 4.71
N ASN A 199 27.03 11.47 4.47
CA ASN A 199 26.13 11.58 3.33
C ASN A 199 26.89 11.52 1.99
N GLN A 200 28.04 12.19 1.89
CA GLN A 200 28.88 12.12 0.70
C GLN A 200 29.32 10.68 0.40
N LYS A 201 29.78 9.95 1.41
CA LYS A 201 30.25 8.57 1.23
C LYS A 201 29.10 7.57 1.00
N MET A 202 27.93 7.85 1.58
CA MET A 202 26.71 7.12 1.30
C MET A 202 26.32 7.23 -0.19
N THR A 203 26.30 8.45 -0.75
CA THR A 203 25.96 8.62 -2.18
C THR A 203 26.98 7.98 -3.11
N GLU A 204 28.28 8.04 -2.77
CA GLU A 204 29.34 7.34 -3.51
C GLU A 204 29.15 5.81 -3.50
N TYR A 205 28.73 5.24 -2.36
CA TYR A 205 28.39 3.83 -2.24
C TYR A 205 27.14 3.45 -3.05
N GLU A 206 26.06 4.23 -2.91
CA GLU A 206 24.80 4.01 -3.64
C GLU A 206 25.02 4.09 -5.15
N ALA A 207 25.77 5.07 -5.64
CA ALA A 207 26.11 5.19 -7.05
C ALA A 207 26.88 3.96 -7.57
N ALA A 208 27.83 3.44 -6.77
CA ALA A 208 28.57 2.22 -7.13
C ALA A 208 27.66 0.98 -7.14
N ALA A 209 26.74 0.86 -6.17
CA ALA A 209 25.80 -0.24 -6.08
C ALA A 209 24.76 -0.21 -7.21
N LEU A 210 24.23 0.96 -7.55
CA LEU A 210 23.34 1.16 -8.69
C LEU A 210 24.02 0.79 -10.00
N ALA A 211 25.27 1.21 -10.21
CA ALA A 211 26.02 0.84 -11.41
C ALA A 211 26.29 -0.68 -11.52
N TYR A 212 26.51 -1.36 -10.39
CA TYR A 212 26.62 -2.83 -10.38
C TYR A 212 25.28 -3.49 -10.72
N ASN A 213 24.18 -3.03 -10.12
CA ASN A 213 22.86 -3.58 -10.34
C ASN A 213 22.35 -3.33 -11.76
N SER A 214 22.57 -2.13 -12.32
CA SER A 214 22.18 -1.80 -13.69
C SER A 214 22.90 -2.68 -14.69
N ALA A 215 24.23 -2.80 -14.58
CA ALA A 215 25.01 -3.67 -15.47
C ALA A 215 24.62 -5.15 -15.37
N ARG A 216 24.14 -5.59 -14.20
CA ARG A 216 23.59 -6.94 -14.00
C ARG A 216 22.24 -7.10 -14.69
N ILE A 217 21.34 -6.13 -14.53
CA ILE A 217 20.01 -6.13 -15.15
C ILE A 217 20.16 -6.15 -16.67
N ASP A 218 20.99 -5.26 -17.24
CA ASP A 218 21.22 -5.16 -18.69
C ASP A 218 21.75 -6.48 -19.29
N ALA A 219 22.55 -7.23 -18.52
CA ALA A 219 23.04 -8.53 -18.93
C ALA A 219 21.98 -9.65 -18.81
N LEU A 220 21.11 -9.58 -17.81
CA LEU A 220 20.03 -10.55 -17.59
C LEU A 220 18.86 -10.37 -18.55
N THR A 221 18.55 -9.13 -18.93
CA THR A 221 17.52 -8.83 -19.94
C THR A 221 17.97 -9.13 -21.36
N ALA A 222 19.26 -9.43 -21.56
CA ALA A 222 19.88 -9.69 -22.85
C ALA A 222 19.62 -8.57 -23.88
N ASP A 223 19.54 -7.32 -23.40
CA ASP A 223 19.20 -6.15 -24.21
C ASP A 223 20.20 -5.92 -25.36
N ASN A 224 21.49 -6.20 -25.12
CA ASN A 224 22.54 -6.13 -26.14
C ASN A 224 23.65 -7.16 -25.88
N VAL A 225 24.18 -7.78 -26.93
CA VAL A 225 25.37 -8.68 -26.89
C VAL A 225 26.55 -8.02 -26.17
N LYS A 226 26.75 -6.70 -26.36
CA LYS A 226 27.79 -5.94 -25.65
C LYS A 226 27.57 -5.91 -24.13
N ALA A 227 26.31 -5.83 -23.65
CA ALA A 227 26.00 -5.80 -22.23
C ALA A 227 26.32 -7.15 -21.55
N VAL A 228 26.02 -8.26 -22.22
CA VAL A 228 26.35 -9.62 -21.76
C VAL A 228 27.86 -9.80 -21.63
N HIS A 229 28.64 -9.39 -22.65
CA HIS A 229 30.11 -9.44 -22.57
C HIS A 229 30.69 -8.46 -21.55
N TYR A 230 30.15 -7.25 -21.46
CA TYR A 230 30.57 -6.25 -20.48
C TYR A 230 30.41 -6.78 -19.05
N TRP A 231 29.27 -7.40 -18.73
CA TRP A 231 29.07 -8.04 -17.44
C TRP A 231 30.02 -9.22 -17.22
N GLY A 232 30.13 -10.13 -18.19
CA GLY A 232 31.03 -11.29 -18.09
C GLY A 232 32.48 -10.91 -17.81
N MET A 233 32.96 -9.80 -18.39
CA MET A 233 34.33 -9.31 -18.19
C MET A 233 34.49 -8.45 -16.93
N ASN A 234 33.49 -7.62 -16.57
CA ASN A 234 33.65 -6.57 -15.57
C ASN A 234 32.90 -6.80 -14.24
N ALA A 235 32.09 -7.86 -14.11
CA ALA A 235 31.29 -8.13 -12.91
C ALA A 235 32.13 -8.12 -11.61
N ASN A 236 33.31 -8.73 -11.64
CA ASN A 236 34.21 -8.77 -10.49
C ASN A 236 34.77 -7.37 -10.14
N ILE A 237 35.06 -6.54 -11.15
CA ILE A 237 35.56 -5.17 -10.97
C ILE A 237 34.47 -4.30 -10.34
N LEU A 238 33.25 -4.36 -10.87
CA LEU A 238 32.11 -3.62 -10.33
C LEU A 238 31.80 -4.04 -8.90
N ARG A 239 31.84 -5.36 -8.60
CA ARG A 239 31.68 -5.87 -7.24
C ARG A 239 32.77 -5.35 -6.29
N ASN A 240 34.02 -5.32 -6.74
CA ASN A 240 35.12 -4.78 -5.94
C ASN A 240 34.97 -3.28 -5.70
N ARG A 241 34.46 -2.52 -6.68
CA ARG A 241 34.16 -1.10 -6.53
C ARG A 241 33.10 -0.85 -5.45
N VAL A 242 32.02 -1.65 -5.41
CA VAL A 242 31.01 -1.57 -4.34
C VAL A 242 31.64 -1.87 -2.98
N LYS A 243 32.46 -2.92 -2.88
CA LYS A 243 33.17 -3.26 -1.63
C LYS A 243 34.12 -2.16 -1.19
N ALA A 244 34.86 -1.56 -2.11
CA ALA A 244 35.78 -0.47 -1.82
C ALA A 244 35.05 0.78 -1.34
N ALA A 245 33.95 1.17 -2.01
CA ALA A 245 33.11 2.29 -1.58
C ALA A 245 32.48 2.04 -0.20
N MET A 246 32.05 0.81 0.09
CA MET A 246 31.56 0.43 1.42
C MET A 246 32.67 0.53 2.48
N GLY A 247 33.87 0.04 2.18
CA GLY A 247 35.02 0.15 3.07
C GLY A 247 35.38 1.61 3.36
N ASP A 248 35.41 2.45 2.33
CA ASP A 248 35.67 3.89 2.43
C ASP A 248 34.59 4.62 3.24
N TRP A 249 33.33 4.26 3.07
CA TRP A 249 32.24 4.79 3.88
C TRP A 249 32.38 4.42 5.35
N VAL A 250 32.78 3.18 5.65
CA VAL A 250 33.02 2.74 7.02
C VAL A 250 34.21 3.46 7.65
N SER A 251 35.34 3.56 6.94
CA SER A 251 36.58 4.11 7.50
C SER A 251 36.62 5.63 7.50
N ASN A 252 36.23 6.28 6.40
CA ASN A 252 36.39 7.71 6.18
C ASN A 252 35.05 8.48 6.28
N GLY A 253 33.93 7.80 6.08
CA GLY A 253 32.59 8.37 6.26
C GLY A 253 32.00 8.18 7.66
N TYR A 254 32.76 7.63 8.61
CA TYR A 254 32.33 7.38 9.99
C TYR A 254 31.00 6.62 10.11
N LYS A 255 30.72 5.72 9.16
CA LYS A 255 29.42 5.02 9.08
C LYS A 255 28.99 4.41 10.41
N ASN A 256 29.88 3.64 11.04
CA ASN A 256 29.56 2.92 12.27
C ASN A 256 29.30 3.87 13.45
N ASP A 257 30.01 5.00 13.50
CA ASP A 257 29.85 5.98 14.59
C ASP A 257 28.56 6.78 14.40
N TYR A 258 28.27 7.22 13.17
CA TYR A 258 27.03 7.92 12.83
C TYR A 258 25.81 7.02 13.06
N GLU A 259 25.83 5.79 12.53
CA GLU A 259 24.73 4.83 12.71
C GLU A 259 24.62 4.39 14.17
N GLY A 260 25.73 4.26 14.90
CA GLY A 260 25.72 3.96 16.33
C GLY A 260 25.11 5.09 17.17
N ILE A 261 25.43 6.35 16.84
CA ILE A 261 24.83 7.52 17.49
C ILE A 261 23.33 7.59 17.19
N ASN A 262 22.93 7.47 15.92
CA ASN A 262 21.53 7.50 15.53
C ASN A 262 20.77 6.30 16.12
N ALA A 263 21.34 5.10 16.11
CA ALA A 263 20.73 3.93 16.73
C ALA A 263 20.58 4.07 18.24
N PHE A 264 21.51 4.73 18.94
CA PHE A 264 21.36 5.01 20.36
C PHE A 264 20.24 6.04 20.60
N ILE A 265 20.23 7.14 19.84
CA ILE A 265 19.16 8.15 19.92
C ILE A 265 17.82 7.46 19.64
N ASP A 266 17.72 6.68 18.57
CA ASP A 266 16.54 5.92 18.19
C ASP A 266 16.16 4.87 19.22
N GLN A 267 17.08 4.10 19.78
CA GLN A 267 16.76 3.10 20.81
C GLN A 267 16.19 3.77 22.06
N VAL A 268 16.78 4.90 22.45
CA VAL A 268 16.36 5.67 23.61
C VAL A 268 15.03 6.37 23.35
N MET A 269 14.81 6.90 22.14
CA MET A 269 13.53 7.47 21.74
C MET A 269 12.49 6.39 21.41
N ARG A 270 12.85 5.17 21.00
CA ARG A 270 11.90 4.06 20.75
C ARG A 270 11.39 3.45 22.05
N ARG A 271 12.10 3.66 23.17
CA ARG A 271 11.53 3.44 24.51
C ARG A 271 10.44 4.46 24.84
N ASP A 272 10.41 5.59 24.13
CA ASP A 272 9.24 6.44 24.07
C ASP A 272 8.21 5.76 23.17
N MET A 273 7.11 5.34 23.79
CA MET A 273 5.98 4.74 23.09
C MET A 273 5.42 5.69 22.02
N ALA A 274 5.72 7.01 22.09
CA ALA A 274 5.39 7.99 21.05
C ALA A 274 6.03 7.66 19.70
N LEU A 275 7.29 7.22 19.67
CA LEU A 275 7.94 6.80 18.43
C LEU A 275 7.39 5.47 17.90
N LEU A 276 7.01 4.56 18.79
CA LEU A 276 6.38 3.31 18.37
C LEU A 276 5.04 3.58 17.69
N LYS A 277 4.23 4.51 18.22
CA LYS A 277 3.03 4.99 17.54
C LYS A 277 3.35 5.69 16.22
N ALA A 278 4.35 6.56 16.19
CA ALA A 278 4.76 7.22 14.95
C ALA A 278 5.19 6.21 13.88
N GLN A 279 5.90 5.15 14.28
CA GLN A 279 6.26 4.05 13.39
C GLN A 279 5.02 3.31 12.89
N TYR A 280 4.06 2.96 13.75
CA TYR A 280 2.82 2.32 13.29
C TYR A 280 1.98 3.21 12.37
N GLN A 281 2.01 4.53 12.57
CA GLN A 281 1.38 5.49 11.66
C GLN A 281 2.09 5.50 10.31
N ASP A 282 3.42 5.58 10.29
CA ASP A 282 4.24 5.58 9.08
C ASP A 282 4.16 4.25 8.32
N ASP A 283 4.15 3.10 9.03
CA ASP A 283 3.98 1.78 8.44
C ASP A 283 2.58 1.63 7.82
N LEU A 284 1.53 2.16 8.47
CA LEU A 284 0.18 2.20 7.91
C LEU A 284 0.09 3.12 6.70
N GLU A 285 0.73 4.30 6.73
CA GLU A 285 0.79 5.21 5.58
C GLU A 285 1.55 4.57 4.39
N LYS A 286 2.69 3.91 4.63
CA LYS A 286 3.46 3.20 3.58
C LYS A 286 2.72 2.02 2.99
N ALA A 287 1.84 1.38 3.77
CA ALA A 287 1.01 0.29 3.29
C ALA A 287 -0.13 0.74 2.35
N ARG A 288 -0.39 2.06 2.27
CA ARG A 288 -1.40 2.61 1.35
C ARG A 288 -0.87 2.59 -0.07
N ILE A 289 -1.66 2.00 -0.96
CA ILE A 289 -1.44 2.05 -2.40
C ILE A 289 -2.58 2.86 -3.01
N THR A 290 -2.24 3.81 -3.87
CA THR A 290 -3.25 4.59 -4.61
C THR A 290 -3.69 3.82 -5.85
N GLY A 291 -4.99 3.58 -5.98
CA GLY A 291 -5.58 2.95 -7.17
C GLY A 291 -5.39 3.80 -8.42
N MET A 292 -4.83 3.23 -9.48
CA MET A 292 -4.57 3.93 -10.74
C MET A 292 -5.85 4.44 -11.42
N SER A 293 -6.98 3.75 -11.20
CA SER A 293 -8.25 4.02 -11.88
C SER A 293 -9.20 4.91 -11.06
N SER A 294 -9.31 4.65 -9.75
CA SER A 294 -10.21 5.35 -8.85
C SER A 294 -9.57 6.58 -8.19
N GLY A 295 -8.24 6.65 -8.15
CA GLY A 295 -7.50 7.64 -7.35
C GLY A 295 -7.70 7.49 -5.84
N SER A 296 -8.37 6.43 -5.40
CA SER A 296 -8.64 6.14 -3.99
C SER A 296 -7.54 5.25 -3.44
N ASP A 297 -7.15 5.52 -2.21
CA ASP A 297 -6.18 4.67 -1.51
C ASP A 297 -6.84 3.37 -1.04
N PHE A 298 -6.09 2.28 -1.08
CA PHE A 298 -6.47 0.97 -0.57
C PHE A 298 -5.26 0.27 0.08
N PHE A 299 -5.54 -0.71 0.95
CA PHE A 299 -4.52 -1.52 1.60
C PHE A 299 -4.37 -2.86 0.88
N TYR A 300 -3.18 -3.14 0.37
CA TYR A 300 -2.92 -4.39 -0.35
C TYR A 300 -3.14 -5.60 0.57
N THR A 301 -3.97 -6.54 0.11
CA THR A 301 -4.32 -7.74 0.87
C THR A 301 -4.08 -8.99 0.03
N SER A 302 -3.46 -10.01 0.64
CA SER A 302 -3.22 -11.32 0.04
C SER A 302 -4.02 -12.41 0.77
N LEU A 303 -4.47 -13.45 0.04
CA LEU A 303 -5.18 -14.60 0.62
C LEU A 303 -4.27 -15.54 1.44
N VAL A 304 -2.95 -15.44 1.29
CA VAL A 304 -1.97 -16.31 1.94
C VAL A 304 -0.83 -15.44 2.49
N PRO A 305 -0.36 -15.67 3.74
CA PRO A 305 0.92 -15.12 4.18
C PRO A 305 2.02 -15.74 3.34
N SER A 306 2.58 -14.95 2.42
CA SER A 306 3.76 -15.28 1.62
C SER A 306 5.04 -15.18 2.44
#